data_AF-A0A835X6C9-F1
#
_entry.id   AF-A0A835X6C9-F1
#
_cell.length_a   1.000
_cell.length_b   1.000
_cell.length_c   1.000
_cell.angle_alpha   90.00
_cell.angle_beta   90.00
_cell.angle_gamma   90.00
#
_symmetry.space_group_name_H-M   'P 1'
#
loop_
_entity.id
_entity.type
_entity.pdbx_description
1 polymer ?
#
loop_
_entity_poly.entity_id
_entity_poly.type
_entity_poly.pdbx_seq_one_letter_code
_entity_poly.pdbx_strand_id
1 'polypeptide(L)'
;MTSSFQKVLPNLSGEPGCRLAWEVDGEEKVIYLRKDEFDKLDDMLSSNTDGKIDLEGENCYIKIDSKSTQIFIDDEKPLLVDNNTIKGKIAEFVTKI
;
A
#
# COMPACT_ATOMS: atom_id res chain seq x y z
N MET A 1 -8.34 -13.92 -11.40
CA MET A 1 -7.60 -12.78 -10.83
C MET A 1 -8.47 -12.09 -9.81
N THR A 2 -8.50 -12.72 -8.64
CA THR A 2 -9.08 -12.16 -7.42
C THR A 2 -7.91 -11.63 -6.63
N SER A 3 -7.92 -10.34 -6.30
CA SER A 3 -6.89 -9.73 -5.46
C SER A 3 -7.55 -9.05 -4.26
N SER A 4 -7.01 -9.27 -3.07
CA SER A 4 -7.61 -8.82 -1.82
C SER A 4 -6.54 -8.29 -0.88
N PHE A 5 -6.64 -7.01 -0.52
CA PHE A 5 -5.74 -6.42 0.48
C PHE A 5 -5.97 -7.03 1.85
N GLN A 6 -4.90 -7.45 2.53
CA GLN A 6 -4.99 -8.21 3.78
C GLN A 6 -4.64 -7.34 4.99
N LYS A 7 -3.40 -6.84 5.05
CA LYS A 7 -2.83 -6.23 6.25
C LYS A 7 -1.56 -5.43 5.95
N VAL A 8 -1.24 -4.53 6.88
CA VAL A 8 0.06 -3.83 6.94
C VAL A 8 0.93 -4.54 7.99
N LEU A 9 2.18 -4.82 7.62
CA LEU A 9 3.17 -5.49 8.46
C LEU A 9 4.39 -4.58 8.65
N PRO A 10 5.11 -4.67 9.77
CA PRO A 10 6.37 -3.96 9.94
C PRO A 10 7.41 -4.46 8.93
N ASN A 11 8.37 -3.63 8.55
CA ASN A 11 9.46 -4.07 7.67
C ASN A 11 10.33 -5.17 8.34
N LEU A 12 11.01 -5.97 7.53
CA LEU A 12 11.98 -6.95 8.04
C LEU A 12 13.19 -6.19 8.62
N SER A 13 13.80 -6.72 9.68
CA SER A 13 15.05 -6.18 10.27
C SER A 13 14.96 -4.83 10.99
N GLY A 14 13.76 -4.32 11.30
CA GLY A 14 13.61 -3.07 12.05
C GLY A 14 13.91 -1.79 11.25
N GLU A 15 13.99 -1.92 9.92
CA GLU A 15 14.14 -0.78 9.02
C GLU A 15 12.86 0.09 9.03
N PRO A 16 13.00 1.43 8.93
CA PRO A 16 11.85 2.32 8.91
C PRO A 16 11.05 2.15 7.61
N GLY A 17 9.79 1.74 7.73
CA GLY A 17 8.88 1.46 6.62
C GLY A 17 7.83 0.41 6.97
N CYS A 18 7.11 -0.09 5.97
CA CYS A 18 6.12 -1.15 6.15
C CYS A 18 6.04 -2.08 4.94
N ARG A 19 5.31 -3.17 5.11
CA ARG A 19 5.00 -4.16 4.09
C ARG A 19 3.49 -4.26 3.94
N LEU A 20 2.98 -4.03 2.74
CA LEU A 20 1.58 -4.22 2.42
C LEU A 20 1.38 -5.65 1.90
N ALA A 21 0.58 -6.44 2.59
CA ALA A 21 0.27 -7.81 2.19
C ALA A 21 -1.04 -7.87 1.39
N TRP A 22 -0.98 -8.50 0.24
CA TRP A 22 -2.09 -8.81 -0.66
C TRP A 22 -2.20 -10.31 -0.84
N GLU A 23 -3.42 -10.80 -1.06
CA GLU A 23 -3.66 -12.12 -1.64
C GLU A 23 -3.96 -11.92 -3.13
N VAL A 24 -3.27 -12.64 -4.02
CA VAL A 24 -3.48 -12.61 -5.47
C VAL A 24 -3.60 -14.04 -5.96
N ASP A 25 -4.78 -14.42 -6.44
CA ASP A 25 -5.07 -15.79 -6.94
C ASP A 25 -4.66 -16.92 -5.96
N GLY A 26 -4.77 -16.65 -4.66
CA GLY A 26 -4.46 -17.60 -3.57
C GLY A 26 -3.02 -17.56 -3.07
N GLU A 27 -2.17 -16.69 -3.63
CA GLU A 27 -0.78 -16.50 -3.20
C GLU A 27 -0.62 -15.18 -2.43
N GLU A 28 0.20 -15.18 -1.37
CA GLU A 28 0.55 -13.95 -0.64
C GLU A 28 1.59 -13.15 -1.43
N LYS A 29 1.25 -11.90 -1.74
CA LYS A 29 2.12 -10.94 -2.37
C LYS A 29 2.41 -9.79 -1.41
N VAL A 30 3.68 -9.41 -1.30
CA VAL A 30 4.12 -8.37 -0.36
C VAL A 30 4.74 -7.21 -1.13
N ILE A 31 4.28 -6.00 -0.82
CA ILE A 31 4.77 -4.75 -1.39
C ILE A 31 5.50 -4.00 -0.29
N TYR A 32 6.74 -3.61 -0.56
CA TYR A 32 7.58 -2.93 0.41
C TYR A 32 7.45 -1.43 0.22
N LEU A 33 7.22 -0.71 1.31
CA LEU A 33 7.24 0.75 1.37
C LEU A 33 8.32 1.19 2.34
N ARG A 34 9.22 2.07 1.92
CA ARG A 34 10.09 2.80 2.84
C ARG A 34 9.24 3.77 3.65
N LYS A 35 9.85 4.30 4.69
CA LYS A 35 9.19 5.29 5.56
C LYS A 35 8.62 6.50 4.80
N ASP A 36 9.36 7.09 3.85
CA ASP A 36 8.88 8.26 3.10
C ASP A 36 7.65 7.94 2.22
N GLU A 37 7.64 6.78 1.56
CA GLU A 37 6.50 6.32 0.75
C GLU A 37 5.28 6.02 1.63
N PHE A 38 5.51 5.42 2.80
CA PHE A 38 4.45 5.15 3.78
C PHE A 38 3.87 6.44 4.37
N ASP A 39 4.72 7.40 4.75
CA ASP A 39 4.31 8.69 5.32
C ASP A 39 3.44 9.47 4.31
N LYS A 40 3.85 9.49 3.03
CA LYS A 40 3.05 10.06 1.93
C LYS A 40 1.72 9.34 1.74
N LEU A 41 1.71 8.02 1.80
CA LEU A 41 0.48 7.23 1.65
C LEU A 41 -0.51 7.54 2.79
N ASP A 42 -0.03 7.58 4.03
CA ASP A 42 -0.84 7.93 5.19
C ASP A 42 -1.39 9.36 5.12
N ASP A 43 -0.55 10.33 4.77
CA ASP A 43 -0.94 11.74 4.59
C ASP A 43 -2.03 11.89 3.52
N MET A 44 -1.83 11.28 2.35
CA MET A 44 -2.77 11.39 1.24
C MET A 44 -4.12 10.72 1.54
N LEU A 45 -4.11 9.56 2.19
CA LEU A 45 -5.34 8.87 2.62
C LEU A 45 -6.04 9.61 3.77
N SER A 46 -5.28 10.27 4.64
CA SER A 46 -5.81 11.08 5.75
C SER A 46 -6.43 12.37 5.25
N SER A 47 -5.77 13.06 4.32
CA SER A 47 -6.19 14.31 3.68
C SER A 47 -7.14 14.09 2.50
N ASN A 48 -7.48 12.83 2.18
CA ASN A 48 -8.37 12.45 1.09
C ASN A 48 -7.97 13.07 -0.26
N THR A 49 -6.67 13.12 -0.52
CA THR A 49 -6.05 13.81 -1.65
C THR A 49 -5.67 12.82 -2.75
N ASP A 50 -6.01 13.15 -3.99
CA ASP A 50 -5.61 12.38 -5.16
C ASP A 50 -4.11 12.57 -5.47
N GLY A 51 -3.45 11.53 -5.96
CA GLY A 51 -2.10 11.67 -6.48
C GLY A 51 -1.39 10.35 -6.71
N LYS A 52 -0.06 10.45 -6.80
CA LYS A 52 0.81 9.34 -7.16
C LYS A 52 2.03 9.32 -6.23
N ILE A 53 2.38 8.14 -5.75
CA ILE A 53 3.57 7.86 -4.95
C ILE A 53 4.42 6.89 -5.75
N ASP A 54 5.55 7.36 -6.27
CA ASP A 54 6.52 6.50 -6.93
C ASP A 54 7.21 5.61 -5.89
N LEU A 55 7.28 4.31 -6.18
CA LEU A 55 7.90 3.32 -5.31
C LEU A 55 9.34 3.05 -5.73
N GLU A 56 10.14 2.50 -4.83
CA GLU A 56 11.46 1.99 -5.19
C GLU A 56 11.36 0.82 -6.19
N GLY A 57 11.79 1.03 -7.42
CA GLY A 57 11.80 0.04 -8.51
C GLY A 57 11.50 0.69 -9.86
N GLU A 58 11.77 -0.02 -10.96
CA GLU A 58 11.31 0.43 -12.29
C GLU A 58 9.79 0.23 -12.39
N ASN A 59 9.07 1.29 -12.77
CA ASN A 59 7.62 1.32 -13.02
C ASN A 59 6.66 0.97 -11.87
N CYS A 60 7.13 0.91 -10.62
CA CYS A 60 6.26 0.68 -9.46
C CYS A 60 5.71 2.00 -8.89
N TYR A 61 4.39 2.11 -8.69
CA TYR A 61 3.79 3.29 -8.06
C TYR A 61 2.43 3.00 -7.42
N ILE A 62 2.08 3.78 -6.40
CA ILE A 62 0.74 3.84 -5.84
C ILE A 62 0.02 5.03 -6.44
N LYS A 63 -1.20 4.81 -6.92
CA LYS A 63 -2.11 5.87 -7.34
C LYS A 63 -3.29 5.91 -6.39
N ILE A 64 -3.53 7.07 -5.81
CA ILE A 64 -4.67 7.30 -4.93
C ILE A 64 -5.60 8.22 -5.69
N ASP A 65 -6.86 7.80 -5.81
CA ASP A 65 -7.92 8.65 -6.33
C ASP A 65 -9.15 8.60 -5.42
N SER A 66 -10.08 9.51 -5.64
CA SER A 66 -11.30 9.65 -4.83
C SER A 66 -12.16 8.39 -4.76
N LYS A 67 -11.93 7.36 -5.58
CA LYS A 67 -12.67 6.09 -5.56
C LYS A 67 -11.87 4.95 -4.95
N SER A 68 -10.58 4.89 -5.20
CA SER A 68 -9.76 3.74 -4.80
C SER A 68 -8.27 4.06 -4.75
N THR A 69 -7.54 3.19 -4.06
CA THR A 69 -6.09 3.12 -4.11
C THR A 69 -5.69 1.96 -5.00
N GLN A 70 -4.80 2.23 -5.95
CA GLN A 70 -4.30 1.28 -6.92
C GLN A 70 -2.78 1.16 -6.80
N ILE A 71 -2.23 -0.04 -6.78
CA ILE A 71 -0.78 -0.25 -6.78
C ILE A 71 -0.39 -0.91 -8.08
N PHE A 72 0.49 -0.24 -8.81
CA PHE A 72 1.07 -0.69 -10.07
C PHE A 72 2.45 -1.25 -9.80
N ILE A 73 2.70 -2.46 -10.30
CA ILE A 73 3.96 -3.18 -10.21
C ILE A 73 4.29 -3.62 -11.64
N ASP A 74 5.56 -3.55 -12.02
CA ASP A 74 6.03 -3.78 -13.39
C ASP A 74 5.43 -5.05 -14.02
N ASP A 75 4.88 -4.91 -15.23
CA ASP A 75 4.20 -5.94 -16.04
C ASP A 75 3.02 -6.68 -15.35
N GLU A 76 2.58 -6.24 -14.17
CA GLU A 76 1.50 -6.86 -13.42
C GLU A 76 0.20 -6.05 -13.43
N LYS A 77 -0.93 -6.73 -13.22
CA LYS A 77 -2.21 -6.03 -13.07
C LYS A 77 -2.22 -5.21 -11.79
N PRO A 78 -2.81 -4.00 -11.82
CA PRO A 78 -2.86 -3.16 -10.64
C PRO A 78 -3.68 -3.82 -9.53
N LEU A 79 -3.12 -3.78 -8.32
CA LEU A 79 -3.79 -4.23 -7.11
C LEU A 79 -4.72 -3.12 -6.64
N LEU A 80 -6.00 -3.43 -6.48
CA LEU A 80 -7.03 -2.47 -6.12
C LEU A 80 -7.45 -2.65 -4.66
N VAL A 81 -7.64 -1.54 -3.94
CA VAL A 81 -8.25 -1.53 -2.61
C VAL A 81 -9.06 -0.24 -2.42
N ASP A 82 -10.16 -0.35 -1.69
CA ASP A 82 -10.93 0.81 -1.25
C ASP A 82 -10.11 1.66 -0.25
N ASN A 83 -10.23 2.99 -0.37
CA ASN A 83 -9.46 3.93 0.45
C ASN A 83 -9.72 3.74 1.95
N ASN A 84 -10.96 3.42 2.35
CA ASN A 84 -11.30 3.21 3.76
C ASN A 84 -10.68 1.93 4.30
N THR A 85 -10.63 0.88 3.48
CA THR A 85 -10.05 -0.41 3.83
C THR A 85 -8.55 -0.29 4.08
N ILE A 86 -7.80 0.35 3.17
CA ILE A 86 -6.37 0.56 3.36
C ILE A 86 -6.07 1.52 4.52
N LYS A 87 -6.81 2.62 4.63
CA LYS A 87 -6.69 3.59 5.73
C LYS A 87 -6.94 2.94 7.09
N GLY A 88 -7.96 2.08 7.19
CA GLY A 88 -8.24 1.33 8.41
C GLY A 88 -7.07 0.44 8.83
N LYS A 89 -6.47 -0.29 7.89
CA LYS A 89 -5.31 -1.14 8.18
C LYS A 89 -4.04 -0.35 8.51
N ILE A 90 -3.83 0.81 7.90
CA ILE A 90 -2.73 1.71 8.25
C ILE A 90 -2.92 2.23 9.68
N ALA A 91 -4.13 2.68 10.05
CA ALA A 91 -4.41 3.11 11.41
C ALA A 91 -4.24 1.99 12.46
N GLU A 92 -4.68 0.77 12.14
CA GLU A 92 -4.43 -0.42 12.98
C GLU A 92 -2.93 -0.73 13.15
N PHE A 93 -2.10 -0.41 12.16
CA PHE A 93 -0.67 -0.61 12.21
C PHE A 93 0.04 0.49 13.03
N VAL A 94 -0.27 1.76 12.77
CA VAL A 94 0.31 2.92 13.47
C VAL A 94 0.00 2.91 14.97
N THR A 95 -1.16 2.39 15.37
CA THR A 95 -1.52 2.26 16.80
C THR A 95 -0.83 1.10 17.53
N LYS A 96 -0.22 0.16 16.81
CA LYS A 96 0.45 -1.03 17.37
C LYS A 96 1.96 -0.91 17.47
N ILE A 97 2.56 0.12 16.87
CA ILE A 97 3.98 0.45 16.92
C ILE A 97 4.23 1.60 17.90
#